data_AF-A0A529Y3U9-F1
#
_entry.id   AF-A0A529Y3U9-F1
#
_cell.length_a   1.000
_cell.length_b   1.000
_cell.length_c   1.000
_cell.angle_alpha   90.00
_cell.angle_beta   90.00
_cell.angle_gamma   90.00
#
_symmetry.space_group_name_H-M   'P 1'
#
loop_
_entity.id
_entity.type
_entity.pdbx_description
1 polymer ?
#
loop_
_entity_poly.entity_id
_entity_poly.type
_entity_poly.pdbx_seq_one_letter_code
_entity_poly.pdbx_strand_id
1 'polypeptide(L)' 'FNTLADMDVFIQWGAYLVTPDEIVISGRLGDVGAEIEKVREEARRKKGWIMDTYLLRKSGE' A
#
# COMPACT_ATOMS: atom_id res chain seq x y z
N PHE A 1 4.67 6.00 2.60
CA PHE A 1 4.01 6.98 1.70
C PHE A 1 3.30 8.11 2.45
N ASN A 2 2.92 7.95 3.74
CA ASN A 2 2.20 8.98 4.52
C ASN A 2 2.88 10.35 4.68
N THR A 3 4.18 10.46 4.41
CA THR A 3 4.91 11.73 4.46
C THR A 3 4.94 12.46 3.11
N LEU A 4 4.30 11.90 2.08
CA LEU A 4 4.21 12.52 0.76
C LEU A 4 3.08 13.54 0.75
N ALA A 5 3.39 14.76 0.34
CA ALA A 5 2.40 15.82 0.16
C ALA A 5 1.63 15.67 -1.16
N ASP A 6 2.19 14.93 -2.12
CA ASP A 6 1.61 14.75 -3.45
C ASP A 6 0.65 13.55 -3.45
N MET A 7 -0.65 13.86 -3.42
CA MET A 7 -1.73 12.88 -3.40
C MET A 7 -2.12 12.38 -4.81
N ASP A 8 -1.57 12.98 -5.87
CA ASP A 8 -1.88 12.64 -7.26
C ASP A 8 -0.95 11.57 -7.85
N VAL A 9 0.01 11.08 -7.05
CA VAL A 9 0.85 9.94 -7.42
C VAL A 9 0.04 8.64 -7.40
N PHE A 10 0.35 7.74 -8.33
CA PHE A 10 -0.20 6.40 -8.36
C PHE A 10 0.67 5.48 -7.49
N ILE A 11 0.05 4.76 -6.56
CA ILE A 11 0.71 3.78 -5.71
C ILE A 11 0.33 2.35 -6.16
N GLN A 12 1.33 1.47 -6.17
CA GLN A 12 1.15 0.02 -6.22
C GLN A 12 1.74 -0.53 -4.93
N TRP A 13 0.89 -0.86 -3.96
CA TRP A 13 1.29 -1.41 -2.67
C TRP A 13 0.96 -2.90 -2.62
N GLY A 14 1.83 -3.70 -2.00
CA GLY A 14 1.56 -5.11 -1.78
C GLY A 14 2.20 -5.64 -0.51
N ALA A 15 1.50 -6.55 0.16
CA ALA A 15 1.97 -7.28 1.33
C ALA A 15 2.00 -8.78 1.07
N TYR A 16 3.00 -9.46 1.64
CA TYR A 16 3.20 -10.91 1.51
C TYR A 16 3.21 -11.41 0.05
N LEU A 17 3.82 -10.64 -0.84
CA LEU A 17 3.91 -10.98 -2.26
C LEU A 17 4.50 -12.37 -2.45
N VAL A 18 3.98 -13.12 -3.44
CA VAL A 18 4.38 -14.50 -3.77
C VAL A 18 3.99 -15.52 -2.66
N THR A 19 3.03 -15.18 -1.81
CA THR A 19 2.47 -16.09 -0.80
C THR A 19 0.94 -16.20 -0.94
N PRO A 20 0.29 -17.24 -0.35
CA PRO A 20 -1.17 -17.35 -0.39
C PRO A 20 -1.92 -16.20 0.31
N ASP A 21 -1.25 -15.47 1.19
CA ASP A 21 -1.81 -14.34 1.91
C ASP A 21 -1.49 -13.00 1.22
N GLU A 22 -1.18 -13.03 -0.07
CA GLU A 22 -0.88 -11.85 -0.86
C GLU A 22 -2.04 -10.85 -0.81
N ILE A 23 -1.69 -9.59 -0.57
CA ILE A 23 -2.61 -8.46 -0.59
C ILE A 23 -2.02 -7.43 -1.53
N VAL A 24 -2.80 -6.97 -2.51
CA VAL A 24 -2.39 -5.93 -3.45
C VAL A 24 -3.44 -4.84 -3.48
N ILE A 25 -3.00 -3.59 -3.31
CA ILE A 25 -3.84 -2.41 -3.42
C ILE A 25 -3.14 -1.43 -4.34
N SER A 26 -3.86 -0.92 -5.34
CA SER A 26 -3.32 0.03 -6.30
C SER A 26 -4.34 1.10 -6.65
N GLY A 27 -3.86 2.32 -6.84
CA GLY A 27 -4.72 3.46 -7.15
C GLY A 27 -3.97 4.77 -6.95
N ARG A 28 -4.68 5.87 -7.11
CA ARG A 28 -4.16 7.18 -6.73
C ARG A 28 -3.99 7.23 -5.21
N LEU A 29 -2.86 7.75 -4.75
CA LEU A 29 -2.50 7.74 -3.33
C LEU A 29 -3.57 8.41 -2.46
N GLY A 30 -4.17 9.49 -2.94
CA GLY A 30 -5.26 10.15 -2.24
C GLY A 30 -6.54 9.33 -2.08
N ASP A 31 -6.77 8.35 -2.96
CA ASP A 31 -7.98 7.53 -2.93
C ASP A 31 -7.77 6.23 -2.12
N VAL A 32 -6.60 5.61 -2.22
CA VAL A 32 -6.32 4.30 -1.61
C VAL A 32 -5.43 4.35 -0.37
N GLY A 33 -4.84 5.50 -0.02
CA GLY A 33 -3.88 5.61 1.09
C GLY A 33 -4.45 5.17 2.44
N ALA A 34 -5.68 5.61 2.76
CA ALA A 34 -6.35 5.23 4.01
C ALA A 34 -6.72 3.73 4.04
N GLU A 35 -7.05 3.15 2.88
CA GLU A 35 -7.33 1.71 2.78
C GLU A 35 -6.06 0.89 3.05
N ILE A 36 -4.93 1.29 2.46
CA ILE A 36 -3.64 0.63 2.67
C ILE A 36 -3.26 0.63 4.15
N GLU A 37 -3.42 1.76 4.85
CA GLU A 37 -3.14 1.84 6.29
C GLU A 37 -3.98 0.85 7.10
N LYS A 38 -5.29 0.86 6.88
CA LYS A 38 -6.22 -0.04 7.57
C LYS A 38 -5.86 -1.50 7.34
N VAL A 39 -5.62 -1.87 6.09
CA VAL A 39 -5.29 -3.25 5.71
C VAL A 39 -3.94 -3.68 6.28
N ARG A 40 -2.96 -2.77 6.30
CA ARG A 40 -1.65 -3.00 6.93
C ARG A 40 -1.78 -3.29 8.42
N GLU A 41 -2.58 -2.50 9.14
CA GLU A 41 -2.82 -2.71 10.56
C GLU A 41 -3.55 -4.03 10.84
N GLU A 42 -4.59 -4.34 10.06
CA GLU A 42 -5.34 -5.58 10.21
C GLU A 42 -4.45 -6.82 9.96
N ALA A 43 -3.64 -6.78 8.91
CA ALA A 43 -2.70 -7.84 8.59
C ALA A 43 -1.64 -8.03 9.68
N ARG A 44 -1.06 -6.92 10.19
CA ARG A 44 -0.11 -6.96 11.30
C ARG A 44 -0.75 -7.50 12.58
N ARG A 45 -2.00 -7.13 12.89
CA ARG A 45 -2.74 -7.64 14.06
C ARG A 45 -3.01 -9.14 13.95
N LYS A 46 -3.34 -9.63 12.76
CA LYS A 46 -3.63 -11.06 12.53
C LYS A 46 -2.39 -11.94 12.62
N LYS A 47 -1.24 -11.48 12.10
CA LYS A 47 -0.03 -12.32 11.97
C LYS A 47 1.08 -11.97 12.96
N GLY A 48 1.00 -10.83 13.64
CA GLY A 48 2.05 -10.30 14.52
C GLY A 48 3.20 -9.59 13.79
N TRP A 49 3.30 -9.76 12.47
CA TRP A 49 4.29 -9.13 11.60
C TRP A 49 3.65 -8.76 10.27
N ILE A 50 4.29 -7.88 9.51
CA ILE A 50 3.94 -7.57 8.13
C ILE A 50 5.20 -7.26 7.34
N MET A 51 5.28 -7.79 6.12
CA MET A 51 6.26 -7.38 5.13
C MET A 51 5.49 -6.84 3.93
N ASP A 52 5.64 -5.55 3.69
CA ASP A 52 5.03 -4.84 2.58
C ASP A 52 6.06 -4.08 1.77
N THR A 53 5.75 -3.88 0.49
CA THR A 53 6.53 -3.07 -0.44
C THR A 53 5.58 -2.20 -1.25
N TYR A 54 6.11 -1.11 -1.81
CA TYR A 54 5.34 -0.26 -2.69
C TYR A 54 6.19 0.35 -3.80
N LEU A 55 5.53 0.62 -4.92
CA LEU A 55 6.03 1.47 -5.98
C LEU A 55 5.14 2.71 -6.08
N LEU A 56 5.76 3.87 -6.20
CA LEU A 56 5.08 5.14 -6.45
C LEU A 56 5.45 5.62 -7.84
N ARG A 57 4.47 6.08 -8.61
CA ARG A 57 4.65 6.68 -9.92
C ARG A 57 3.98 8.04 -9.96
N LYS A 58 4.68 9.03 -10.51
CA LYS A 58 4.08 10.34 -10.76
C LYS A 58 3.30 10.29 -12.08
N SER A 59 2.16 10.96 -12.11
CA SER A 59 1.36 11.10 -13.32
C SER A 59 2.07 12.09 -14.27
N GLY A 60 2.77 11.61 -15.29
CA GLY A 60 3.41 12.45 -16.30
C GLY A 60 4.89 12.17 -16.62
N GLU A 61 5.43 11.02 -16.23
CA GLU A 61 6.76 10.54 -16.62
C GLU A 61 6.68 9.19 -17.35
#